data_AF-A0A3D4XDI4-F1
#
_entry.id   AF-A0A3D4XDI4-F1
#
_cell.length_a   1.000
_cell.length_b   1.000
_cell.length_c   1.000
_cell.angle_alpha   90.00
_cell.angle_beta   90.00
_cell.angle_gamma   90.00
#
_symmetry.space_group_name_H-M   'P 1'
#
loop_
_entity.id
_entity.type
_entity.pdbx_description
1 polymer ?
#
loop_
_entity_poly.entity_id
_entity_poly.type
_entity_poly.pdbx_seq_one_letter_code
_entity_poly.pdbx_strand_id
1 'polypeptide(L)' 'MKKFVCSVCGYVYEGEAAPEKCPQCNAPASKFTEQSGEMSWAAEHVVGVAAGVSEDILADLRANFNGECSEV' A
#
# COMPACT_ATOMS: atom_id res chain seq x y z
N MET A 1 8.05 20.63 8.48
CA MET A 1 7.18 20.33 7.32
C MET A 1 7.19 18.83 7.05
N LYS A 2 6.03 18.20 7.20
CA LYS A 2 5.82 16.76 6.98
C LYS A 2 5.39 16.52 5.53
N LYS A 3 5.58 15.30 5.05
CA LYS A 3 5.07 14.87 3.74
C LYS A 3 3.88 13.95 3.94
N PHE A 4 2.82 14.16 3.17
CA PHE A 4 1.62 13.34 3.20
C PHE A 4 1.36 12.80 1.80
N VAL A 5 1.31 11.48 1.67
CA VAL A 5 1.08 10.82 0.38
C VAL A 5 -0.36 10.31 0.32
N CYS A 6 -1.09 10.71 -0.72
CA CYS A 6 -2.44 10.21 -0.98
C CYS A 6 -2.38 8.74 -1.42
N SER A 7 -2.99 7.85 -0.65
CA SER A 7 -3.05 6.40 -0.93
C SER A 7 -3.92 6.03 -2.13
N VAL A 8 -4.67 7.00 -2.69
CA VAL A 8 -5.55 6.78 -3.85
C VAL A 8 -4.83 7.07 -5.17
N CYS A 9 -4.06 8.16 -5.22
CA CYS A 9 -3.47 8.64 -6.48
C CYS A 9 -1.98 8.97 -6.40
N GLY A 10 -1.34 8.79 -5.24
CA GLY A 10 0.08 9.06 -5.04
C GLY A 10 0.48 10.55 -4.92
N TYR A 11 -0.48 11.48 -4.90
CA TYR A 11 -0.16 12.91 -4.74
C TYR A 11 0.54 13.18 -3.41
N VAL A 12 1.65 13.92 -3.44
CA VAL A 12 2.43 14.29 -2.26
C VAL A 12 2.12 15.74 -1.88
N TYR A 13 1.67 15.94 -0.65
CA TYR A 13 1.46 17.24 -0.03
C TYR A 13 2.53 17.51 1.02
N GLU A 14 3.13 18.70 1.02
CA GLU A 14 4.10 19.12 2.05
C GLU A 14 3.47 20.21 2.93
N GLY A 15 3.37 19.95 4.23
CA GLY A 15 2.73 20.87 5.18
C GLY A 15 2.77 20.36 6.62
N GLU A 16 2.01 20.98 7.52
CA GLU A 16 1.93 20.57 8.92
C GLU A 16 0.88 19.45 9.14
N ALA A 17 -0.15 19.41 8.29
CA ALA A 17 -1.21 18.39 8.29
C ALA A 17 -1.69 18.10 6.85
N ALA A 18 -2.27 16.91 6.62
CA ALA A 18 -2.86 16.57 5.32
C ALA A 18 -4.04 17.50 4.96
N PRO A 19 -4.26 17.82 3.67
CA PRO A 19 -5.37 18.67 3.25
C PRO A 19 -6.71 17.94 3.42
N GLU A 20 -7.80 18.69 3.63
CA GLU A 20 -9.16 18.11 3.78
C GLU A 20 -9.56 17.23 2.59
N LYS A 21 -9.17 17.64 1.38
CA LYS A 21 -9.35 16.89 0.14
C LYS A 21 -8.08 16.90 -0.68
N CYS A 22 -7.78 15.76 -1.31
CA CYS A 22 -6.67 15.66 -2.25
C CYS A 22 -6.94 16.58 -3.47
N PRO A 23 -6.03 17.50 -3.83
CA PRO A 23 -6.24 18.39 -4.97
C PRO A 23 -6.22 17.68 -6.33
N GLN A 24 -5.69 16.44 -6.38
CA GLN A 24 -5.60 15.67 -7.62
C GLN A 24 -6.81 14.75 -7.86
N CYS A 25 -7.26 14.03 -6.82
CA CYS A 25 -8.32 13.02 -6.95
C CYS A 25 -9.53 13.25 -6.04
N ASN A 26 -9.54 14.32 -5.25
CA ASN A 26 -10.63 14.70 -4.33
C ASN A 26 -10.92 13.70 -3.19
N ALA A 27 -10.05 12.71 -2.98
CA ALA A 27 -10.12 11.79 -1.84
C ALA A 27 -10.03 12.55 -0.49
N PRO A 28 -10.70 12.06 0.57
CA PRO A 28 -10.69 12.73 1.88
C PRO A 28 -9.30 12.65 2.55
N ALA A 29 -9.04 13.55 3.49
CA ALA A 29 -7.81 13.60 4.30
C ALA A 29 -7.42 12.24 4.92
N SER A 30 -8.40 11.40 5.27
CA SER A 30 -8.18 10.06 5.84
C SER A 30 -7.49 9.08 4.88
N LYS A 31 -7.30 9.44 3.61
CA LYS A 31 -6.54 8.68 2.61
C LYS A 31 -5.10 9.16 2.47
N PHE A 32 -4.67 10.15 3.24
CA PHE A 32 -3.27 10.54 3.30
C PHE A 32 -2.55 9.78 4.40
N THR A 33 -1.34 9.31 4.08
CA THR A 33 -0.40 8.73 5.04
C THR A 33 0.77 9.70 5.22
N GLU A 34 1.10 10.05 6.46
CA GLU A 34 2.32 10.80 6.76
C GLU A 34 3.54 9.93 6.43
N GLN A 35 4.40 10.43 5.56
CA GLN A 35 5.64 9.77 5.19
C GLN A 35 6.72 10.14 6.22
N SER A 36 6.77 9.37 7.31
CA SER A 36 7.77 9.49 8.36
C SER A 36 8.90 8.46 8.15
N GLY A 37 10.14 8.90 7.97
CA GLY A 37 11.29 8.00 7.92
C GLY A 37 11.41 7.17 6.62
N GLU A 38 12.15 6.06 6.68
CA GLU A 38 12.68 5.24 5.56
C GLU A 38 11.81 5.16 4.28
N MET A 39 12.48 5.00 3.13
CA MET A 39 11.88 4.94 1.81
C MET A 39 10.81 3.85 1.69
N SER A 40 9.54 4.20 1.94
CA SER A 40 8.38 3.37 1.60
C SER A 40 8.06 3.55 0.11
N TRP A 41 8.17 2.49 -0.68
CA TRP A 41 7.89 2.52 -2.11
C TRP A 41 6.39 2.63 -2.36
N ALA A 42 5.99 3.40 -3.38
CA ALA A 42 4.57 3.59 -3.74
C ALA A 42 3.85 2.27 -4.13
N ALA A 43 4.61 1.23 -4.47
CA ALA A 43 4.14 -0.12 -4.78
C ALA A 43 4.83 -1.16 -3.88
N GLU A 44 4.88 -0.90 -2.58
CA GLU A 44 5.34 -1.90 -1.62
C GLU A 44 4.29 -3.02 -1.51
N HIS A 45 4.65 -4.24 -1.92
CA HIS A 45 3.86 -5.41 -1.60
C HIS A 45 3.91 -5.61 -0.10
N VAL A 46 2.79 -5.42 0.59
CA VAL A 46 2.68 -5.74 2.01
C VAL A 46 2.84 -7.25 2.16
N VAL A 47 4.01 -7.68 2.62
CA VAL A 47 4.28 -9.10 2.87
C VAL A 47 3.44 -9.55 4.06
N GLY A 48 2.73 -10.67 3.89
CA GLY A 48 1.92 -11.27 4.96
C GLY A 48 0.46 -10.83 5.01
N VAL A 49 -0.09 -10.15 3.99
CA VAL A 49 -1.54 -9.83 3.90
C VAL A 49 -2.45 -11.06 4.00
N ALA A 50 -1.94 -12.26 3.68
CA ALA A 50 -2.66 -13.52 3.81
C ALA A 50 -2.52 -14.15 5.22
N ALA A 51 -1.91 -13.49 6.20
CA ALA A 51 -1.76 -14.05 7.54
C ALA A 51 -3.15 -14.25 8.20
N GLY A 52 -3.40 -15.48 8.66
CA GLY A 52 -4.65 -15.84 9.35
C GLY A 52 -5.82 -16.22 8.43
N VAL A 53 -5.61 -16.29 7.11
CA VAL A 53 -6.59 -16.92 6.21
C VAL A 53 -6.61 -18.43 6.41
N SER A 54 -7.65 -19.09 5.91
CA SER A 54 -7.82 -20.54 6.04
C SER A 54 -6.74 -21.34 5.30
N GLU A 55 -6.51 -22.58 5.74
CA GLU A 55 -5.42 -23.42 5.21
C GLU A 55 -5.61 -23.77 3.73
N ASP A 56 -6.84 -23.89 3.25
CA ASP A 56 -7.17 -24.09 1.83
C ASP A 56 -6.71 -22.91 0.96
N ILE A 57 -6.98 -21.68 1.39
CA ILE A 57 -6.50 -20.47 0.69
C ILE A 57 -4.97 -20.43 0.66
N LEU A 58 -4.30 -20.79 1.76
CA LEU A 58 -2.84 -20.86 1.79
C LEU A 58 -2.30 -21.96 0.87
N ALA A 59 -2.99 -23.10 0.76
CA ALA A 59 -2.62 -24.19 -0.13
C ALA A 59 -2.72 -23.76 -1.60
N ASP A 60 -3.81 -23.08 -1.97
CA ASP A 60 -4.02 -22.58 -3.35
C ASP A 60 -2.97 -21.53 -3.74
N LEU A 61 -2.69 -20.57 -2.85
CA LEU A 61 -1.65 -19.55 -3.09
C LEU A 61 -0.27 -20.19 -3.30
N ARG A 62 0.06 -21.24 -2.55
CA ARG A 62 1.31 -22.01 -2.72
C ARG A 62 1.31 -22.81 -4.02
N ALA A 63 0.19 -23.41 -4.39
CA ALA A 63 0.05 -24.16 -5.63
C ALA A 63 0.26 -23.24 -6.84
N ASN A 64 -0.33 -22.04 -6.85
CA ASN A 64 -0.12 -21.04 -7.91
C ASN A 64 1.36 -20.64 -8.01
N PHE A 65 2.00 -20.30 -6.87
CA PHE A 65 3.42 -19.94 -6.86
C PHE A 65 4.30 -21.06 -7.42
N ASN A 66 4.07 -22.31 -7.00
CA ASN A 66 4.85 -23.44 -7.50
C ASN A 66 4.57 -23.73 -8.99
N GLY A 67 3.32 -23.57 -9.44
CA GLY A 67 2.94 -23.85 -10.82
C GLY A 67 3.46 -22.83 -11.84
N GLU A 68 3.45 -21.54 -11.49
CA GLU A 68 3.74 -20.46 -12.45
C GLU A 68 5.11 -19.79 -12.23
N CYS A 69 5.63 -19.80 -10.99
CA CYS A 69 6.81 -19.01 -10.62
C CYS A 69 8.03 -19.87 -10.26
N SER A 70 7.89 -21.20 -10.22
CA SER A 70 8.99 -22.12 -9.90
C SER A 70 9.40 -23.05 -11.04
N GLU A 71 8.78 -22.89 -12.21
CA GLU A 71 9.24 -23.52 -13.44
C GLU A 71 10.55 -22.84 -13.90
N VAL A 72 11.64 -23.62 -13.91
CA VAL A 72 12.98 -23.23 -14.42
C VAL A 72 13.24 -23.96 -15.72
#